data_AF-A0A7Y5BVN9-F1
#
_entry.id   AF-A0A7Y5BVN9-F1
#
_cell.length_a   1.000
_cell.length_b   1.000
_cell.length_c   1.000
_cell.angle_alpha   90.00
_cell.angle_beta   90.00
_cell.angle_gamma   90.00
#
_symmetry.space_group_name_H-M   'P 1'
#
loop_
_entity.id
_entity.type
_entity.pdbx_description
1 polymer ?
#
loop_
_entity_poly.entity_id
_entity_poly.type
_entity_poly.pdbx_seq_one_letter_code
_entity_poly.pdbx_strand_id
1 'polypeptide(L)' 'MHLGTARVALYDYLLARKTGGQFILRIEDTDLKRTVPGAEQEIMDGLRWLGLQYDEGPDIGGPYGPYRQTERRDIYQSH' A
#
# COMPACT_ATOMS: atom_id res chain seq x y z
N MET A 1 1.13 11.04 -5.99
CA MET A 1 2.19 10.75 -4.99
C MET A 1 3.09 11.96 -4.82
N HIS A 2 3.27 12.45 -3.59
CA HIS A 2 4.23 13.54 -3.31
C HIS A 2 5.56 13.03 -2.74
N LEU A 3 6.61 13.86 -2.78
CA LEU A 3 7.98 13.52 -2.36
C LEU A 3 8.06 12.98 -0.92
N GLY A 4 7.23 13.49 0.00
CA GLY A 4 7.18 13.03 1.38
C GLY A 4 6.85 11.54 1.50
N THR A 5 5.76 11.10 0.86
CA THR A 5 5.34 9.69 0.79
C THR A 5 6.38 8.82 0.09
N ALA A 6 6.97 9.32 -1.01
CA ALA A 6 8.00 8.57 -1.73
C ALA A 6 9.24 8.29 -0.85
N ARG A 7 9.65 9.25 -0.03
CA ARG A 7 10.77 9.07 0.92
C ARG A 7 10.44 8.02 1.98
N VAL A 8 9.23 8.03 2.54
CA VAL A 8 8.81 7.03 3.54
C VAL A 8 8.78 5.64 2.91
N ALA A 9 8.15 5.49 1.75
CA ALA A 9 8.11 4.23 1.02
C ALA A 9 9.51 3.70 0.69
N LEU A 10 10.45 4.57 0.31
CA LEU A 10 11.84 4.19 0.08
C LEU A 10 12.51 3.65 1.35
N TYR A 11 12.27 4.26 2.51
CA TYR A 11 12.84 3.79 3.77
C TYR A 11 12.29 2.43 4.20
N ASP A 12 10.96 2.25 4.10
CA ASP A 12 10.32 0.98 4.41
C ASP A 12 10.83 -0.14 3.47
N TYR A 13 10.93 0.17 2.18
CA TYR A 13 11.49 -0.74 1.17
C TYR A 13 12.94 -1.11 1.46
N LEU A 14 13.81 -0.13 1.69
CA LEU A 14 15.23 -0.37 1.97
C LEU A 14 15.43 -1.14 3.27
N LEU A 15 14.62 -0.86 4.29
CA LEU A 15 14.67 -1.59 5.54
C LEU A 15 14.30 -3.07 5.32
N ALA A 16 13.18 -3.33 4.65
CA ALA A 16 12.73 -4.69 4.31
C ALA A 16 13.80 -5.45 3.52
N ARG A 17 14.36 -4.85 2.46
CA ARG A 17 15.42 -5.49 1.66
C ARG A 17 16.69 -5.73 2.45
N LYS A 18 17.08 -4.83 3.36
CA LYS A 18 18.28 -4.98 4.20
C LYS A 18 18.13 -6.08 5.25
N THR A 19 16.92 -6.29 5.78
CA THR A 19 16.67 -7.26 6.86
C THR A 19 16.12 -8.59 6.37
N GLY A 20 15.87 -8.75 5.06
CA GLY A 20 15.19 -9.92 4.51
C GLY A 20 13.70 -9.97 4.85
N GLY A 21 13.10 -8.84 5.20
CA GLY A 21 11.66 -8.69 5.42
C GLY A 21 10.88 -8.44 4.12
N GLN A 22 9.60 -8.12 4.28
CA GLN A 22 8.67 -7.82 3.18
C GLN A 22 8.23 -6.35 3.22
N PHE A 23 8.09 -5.76 2.05
CA PHE A 23 7.50 -4.44 1.84
C PHE A 23 6.06 -4.59 1.36
N ILE A 24 5.08 -4.08 2.11
CA ILE A 24 3.65 -4.30 1.86
C ILE A 24 2.97 -2.98 1.52
N LEU A 25 2.20 -2.94 0.43
CA LEU A 25 1.34 -1.81 0.10
C LEU A 25 -0.09 -2.07 0.58
N ARG A 26 -0.61 -1.19 1.43
CA ARG A 26 -2.01 -1.20 1.86
C ARG A 26 -2.65 0.16 1.60
N ILE A 27 -3.86 0.14 1.05
CA ILE A 27 -4.64 1.33 0.72
C ILE A 27 -5.56 1.65 1.90
N GLU A 28 -5.38 2.83 2.47
CA GLU A 28 -6.13 3.35 3.61
C GLU A 28 -7.29 4.24 3.09
N ASP A 29 -8.35 3.62 2.59
CA ASP A 29 -9.47 4.24 1.87
C ASP A 29 -10.79 4.31 2.67
N THR A 30 -10.73 4.20 4.00
CA THR A 30 -11.92 4.17 4.86
C THR A 30 -12.73 5.47 4.88
N ASP A 31 -12.08 6.62 4.72
CA ASP A 31 -12.75 7.92 4.56
C ASP A 31 -13.09 8.20 3.09
N LEU A 32 -14.22 7.63 2.64
CA LEU A 32 -14.72 7.76 1.27
C LEU A 32 -14.94 9.21 0.82
N LYS A 33 -15.15 10.17 1.74
CA LYS A 33 -15.32 11.59 1.37
C LYS A 33 -13.99 12.24 0.99
N ARG A 34 -12.88 11.71 1.52
CA ARG A 34 -11.52 12.18 1.25
C ARG A 34 -10.80 11.39 0.15
N THR A 35 -11.28 10.19 -0.15
CA THR A 35 -10.73 9.38 -1.25
C THR A 35 -10.90 10.09 -2.59
N VAL A 36 -9.79 10.37 -3.27
CA VAL A 36 -9.77 10.98 -4.60
C VAL A 36 -9.72 9.87 -5.65
N PRO A 37 -10.64 9.85 -6.63
CA PRO A 37 -10.59 8.88 -7.72
C PRO A 37 -9.24 8.89 -8.43
N GLY A 38 -8.67 7.69 -8.66
CA GLY A 38 -7.37 7.53 -9.32
C GLY A 38 -6.14 7.69 -8.41
N ALA A 39 -6.29 8.16 -7.16
CA ALA A 39 -5.17 8.31 -6.24
C ALA A 39 -4.45 6.98 -5.93
N GLU A 40 -5.20 5.88 -5.82
CA GLU A 40 -4.63 4.53 -5.64
C GLU A 40 -3.71 4.17 -6.81
N GLN A 41 -4.19 4.36 -8.04
CA GLN A 41 -3.42 4.07 -9.25
C GLN A 41 -2.18 4.95 -9.34
N GLU A 42 -2.29 6.24 -9.01
CA GLU A 42 -1.16 7.18 -9.00
C GLU A 42 -0.08 6.77 -7.98
N ILE A 43 -0.48 6.23 -6.82
CA ILE A 43 0.46 5.67 -5.83
C ILE A 43 1.16 4.44 -6.41
N MET A 44 0.41 3.49 -6.98
CA MET A 44 0.98 2.27 -7.54
C MET A 44 1.96 2.55 -8.68
N ASP A 45 1.59 3.43 -9.61
CA ASP A 45 2.44 3.79 -10.74
C ASP A 45 3.67 4.59 -10.30
N GLY A 46 3.53 5.46 -9.30
CA GLY A 46 4.65 6.17 -8.69
C GLY A 46 5.67 5.22 -8.07
N LEU A 47 5.22 4.21 -7.30
CA LEU A 47 6.09 3.20 -6.71
C LEU A 47 6.78 2.34 -7.78
N ARG A 48 6.04 1.91 -8.81
CA ARG A 48 6.59 1.15 -9.95
C ARG A 48 7.65 1.95 -10.70
N TRP A 49 7.39 3.23 -10.96
CA TRP A 49 8.35 4.13 -11.62
C TRP A 49 9.64 4.31 -10.82
N LEU A 50 9.55 4.36 -9.48
CA LEU A 50 10.70 4.40 -8.58
C LEU A 50 11.44 3.04 -8.46
N GLY A 51 10.90 1.96 -9.02
CA GLY A 51 11.44 0.61 -8.86
C GLY A 51 11.19 -0.01 -7.48
N LEU A 52 10.25 0.54 -6.71
CA LEU A 52 9.89 0.04 -5.37
C LEU A 52 8.81 -1.04 -5.47
N GLN A 53 9.24 -2.28 -5.67
CA GLN A 53 8.34 -3.42 -5.74
C GLN A 53 7.94 -3.88 -4.34
N TYR A 54 6.65 -3.77 -4.03
CA TYR A 54 6.05 -4.40 -2.86
C TYR A 54 5.85 -5.90 -3.08
N ASP A 55 6.02 -6.66 -2.01
CA ASP A 55 5.89 -8.11 -1.98
C ASP A 55 4.43 -8.55 -1.73
N GLU A 56 3.60 -7.66 -1.17
CA GLU A 56 2.16 -7.82 -1.02
C GLU A 56 1.44 -6.51 -1.33
N GLY A 57 0.26 -6.56 -1.96
CA GLY A 57 -0.42 -5.35 -2.42
C GLY A 57 -1.84 -5.56 -2.95
N PRO A 58 -2.55 -4.46 -3.28
CA PRO A 58 -3.94 -4.50 -3.73
C PRO A 58 -4.14 -5.13 -5.12
N ASP A 59 -3.09 -5.19 -5.94
CA ASP A 59 -3.07 -5.74 -7.30
C ASP A 59 -2.38 -7.11 -7.39
N ILE A 60 -1.40 -7.39 -6.52
CA ILE A 60 -0.67 -8.67 -6.49
C ILE A 60 -1.16 -9.65 -5.41
N GLY A 61 -2.03 -9.20 -4.51
CA GLY A 61 -2.52 -9.99 -3.39
C GLY A 61 -1.45 -10.27 -2.34
N GLY A 62 -1.64 -11.38 -1.62
CA GLY A 62 -0.80 -11.79 -0.50
C GLY A 62 -1.62 -12.53 0.57
N PRO A 63 -0.94 -13.20 1.52
CA PRO A 63 -1.60 -14.04 2.53
C PRO A 63 -2.50 -13.27 3.51
N TYR A 64 -2.35 -11.94 3.61
CA TYR A 64 -3.08 -11.09 4.53
C TYR A 64 -4.07 -10.14 3.85
N GLY A 65 -4.43 -10.41 2.59
CA GLY A 65 -5.43 -9.64 1.87
C GLY A 65 -6.83 -9.65 2.53
N PRO A 66 -7.76 -8.81 2.08
CA PRO A 66 -7.59 -7.78 1.05
C PRO A 66 -6.75 -6.58 1.51
N TYR A 67 -6.03 -5.91 0.59
CA TYR A 67 -5.14 -4.77 0.93
C TYR A 67 -5.78 -3.39 0.72
N ARG A 68 -7.08 -3.32 0.41
CA ARG A 68 -7.88 -2.10 0.56
C ARG A 68 -8.68 -2.18 1.85
N GLN A 69 -8.65 -1.16 2.70
CA GLN A 69 -9.35 -1.24 3.97
C GLN A 69 -10.88 -1.26 3.84
N THR A 70 -11.44 -0.63 2.80
CA THR A 70 -12.88 -0.70 2.55
C THR A 70 -13.39 -2.12 2.28
N GLU A 71 -12.53 -3.01 1.78
CA GLU A 71 -12.80 -4.43 1.54
C GLU A 71 -12.66 -5.29 2.81
N ARG A 72 -12.19 -4.73 3.93
CA ARG A 72 -11.93 -5.45 5.19
C ARG A 72 -13.01 -5.29 6.26
N ARG A 73 -14.19 -4.78 5.90
CA ARG A 73 -15.28 -4.46 6.85
C ARG A 73 -15.68 -5.63 7.74
N ASP A 74 -15.78 -6.83 7.18
CA ASP A 74 -16.19 -8.03 7.93
C ASP A 74 -15.19 -8.38 9.04
N ILE A 75 -13.89 -8.15 8.80
CA ILE A 75 -12.83 -8.35 9.79
C ILE A 75 -13.03 -7.38 10.96
N TYR A 76 -13.30 -6.11 10.67
CA TYR A 76 -13.47 -5.08 11.70
C TYR A 76 -14.73 -5.27 12.55
N GLN A 77 -15.80 -5.85 12.00
CA GLN A 77 -17.02 -6.11 12.76
C GLN A 77 -16.89 -7.32 13.70
N SER A 78 -15.88 -8.16 13.50
CA SER A 78 -15.63 -9.36 14.31
C SER A 78 -14.72 -9.12 15.53
N HIS A 79 -14.22 -7.89 15.71
CA HIS A 79 -13.29 -7.48 16.76
C HIS A 79 -13.86 -6.30 17.57
#